data_AF-V8NEG7-F1
#
_entry.id   AF-V8NEG7-F1
#
_cell.length_a   1.000
_cell.length_b   1.000
_cell.length_c   1.000
_cell.angle_alpha   90.00
_cell.angle_beta   90.00
_cell.angle_gamma   90.00
#
_symmetry.space_group_name_H-M   'P 1'
#
loop_
_entity.id
_entity.type
_entity.pdbx_description
1 polymer ?
#
loop_
_entity_poly.entity_id
_entity_poly.type
_entity_poly.pdbx_seq_one_letter_code
_entity_poly.pdbx_strand_id
1 'polypeptide(L)' 'MVNFSELFKASSHLCKFSPDGKYVASGVQYRLVIRDVSTLQILQLFTCLDQIQHIEWSSDSLFIFCAMYKRGIVQVRTS' A
#
# COMPACT_ATOMS: atom_id res chain seq x y z
N MET A 1 -15.98 -1.09 25.90
CA MET A 1 -16.79 -0.84 24.68
C MET A 1 -15.81 -0.75 23.52
N VAL A 2 -15.85 -1.68 22.56
CA VAL A 2 -14.95 -1.65 21.41
C VAL A 2 -15.57 -0.72 20.37
N ASN A 3 -14.82 0.30 19.95
CA ASN A 3 -15.23 1.24 18.91
C ASN A 3 -14.57 0.81 17.59
N PHE A 4 -15.37 0.62 16.56
CA PHE A 4 -14.88 0.27 15.23
C PHE A 4 -14.84 1.52 14.36
N SER A 5 -13.73 1.73 13.65
CA SER A 5 -13.65 2.77 12.62
C SER A 5 -14.55 2.41 11.44
N GLU A 6 -14.89 3.43 10.63
CA GLU A 6 -15.56 3.20 9.36
C GLU A 6 -14.76 2.22 8.47
N LEU A 7 -15.48 1.37 7.73
CA LEU A 7 -14.89 0.41 6.81
C LEU A 7 -14.23 1.13 5.63
N PHE A 8 -12.91 1.06 5.56
CA PHE A 8 -12.19 1.47 4.36
C PHE A 8 -12.27 0.35 3.32
N LYS A 9 -12.95 0.59 2.20
CA LYS A 9 -13.01 -0.36 1.08
C LYS A 9 -11.62 -0.53 0.45
N ALA A 10 -10.89 -1.55 0.88
CA ALA A 10 -9.72 -2.05 0.18
C ALA A 10 -10.16 -3.02 -0.92
N SER A 11 -10.17 -2.57 -2.17
CA SER A 11 -10.41 -3.48 -3.30
C SER A 11 -9.19 -4.37 -3.55
N SER A 12 -9.44 -5.57 -4.09
CA SER A 12 -8.45 -6.41 -4.79
C SER A 12 -7.18 -6.82 -4.02
N HIS A 13 -7.23 -7.01 -2.69
CA HIS A 13 -6.07 -7.38 -1.87
C HIS A 13 -4.88 -6.40 -1.94
N LEU A 14 -5.11 -5.17 -2.41
CA LEU A 14 -4.09 -4.12 -2.48
C LEU A 14 -4.06 -3.29 -1.20
N CYS A 15 -4.19 -3.93 -0.05
CA CYS A 15 -4.04 -3.28 1.24
C CYS A 15 -3.25 -4.21 2.16
N LYS A 16 -2.06 -3.78 2.58
CA LYS A 16 -1.11 -4.59 3.35
C LYS A 16 -0.47 -3.75 4.44
N PHE A 17 -0.43 -4.30 5.65
CA PHE A 17 0.42 -3.75 6.71
C PHE A 17 1.89 -4.10 6.43
N SER A 18 2.77 -3.16 6.73
CA SER A 18 4.20 -3.40 6.83
C SER A 18 4.51 -4.43 7.94
N PRO A 19 5.55 -5.26 7.81
CA PRO A 19 5.90 -6.28 8.80
C PRO A 19 6.12 -5.75 10.24
N ASP A 20 6.68 -4.55 10.38
CA ASP A 20 6.88 -3.89 11.68
C ASP A 20 5.62 -3.18 12.22
N GLY A 21 4.51 -3.21 11.47
CA GLY A 21 3.20 -2.73 11.89
C GLY A 21 3.05 -1.21 11.92
N LYS A 22 4.05 -0.44 11.47
CA LYS A 22 4.00 1.04 11.51
C LYS A 22 3.22 1.65 10.37
N TYR A 23 3.21 0.99 9.23
CA TYR A 23 2.63 1.49 7.99
C TYR A 23 1.54 0.57 7.43
N VAL A 24 0.55 1.17 6.79
CA VAL A 24 -0.40 0.48 5.92
C VAL A 24 -0.30 1.05 4.50
N ALA A 25 -0.04 0.17 3.55
CA ALA A 25 -0.05 0.50 2.13
C ALA A 25 -1.42 0.18 1.55
N SER A 26 -1.91 1.05 0.67
CA SER A 26 -3.14 0.83 -0.08
C SER A 26 -2.96 1.24 -1.55
N GLY A 27 -3.33 0.36 -2.47
CA GLY A 27 -3.26 0.57 -3.91
C GLY A 27 -4.65 0.76 -4.52
N VAL A 28 -4.86 1.85 -5.27
CA VAL A 28 -6.08 2.12 -6.02
C VAL A 28 -5.71 2.61 -7.42
N GLN A 29 -6.16 1.88 -8.45
CA GLN A 29 -5.76 2.13 -9.83
C GLN A 29 -4.23 2.16 -9.95
N TYR A 30 -3.64 3.28 -10.36
CA TYR A 30 -2.20 3.46 -10.48
C TYR A 30 -1.56 4.12 -9.26
N ARG A 31 -2.31 4.38 -8.18
CA ARG A 31 -1.83 5.10 -7.00
C ARG A 31 -1.56 4.15 -5.86
N LEU A 32 -0.37 4.28 -5.26
CA LEU A 32 -0.01 3.67 -4.00
C LEU A 32 -0.01 4.75 -2.92
N VAL A 33 -0.67 4.51 -1.80
CA VAL A 33 -0.71 5.39 -0.63
C VAL A 33 -0.14 4.64 0.56
N ILE A 34 0.80 5.24 1.27
CA ILE A 34 1.32 4.74 2.54
C ILE A 34 0.84 5.65 3.66
N ARG A 35 0.28 5.05 4.70
CA ARG A 35 -0.23 5.76 5.88
C ARG A 35 0.41 5.25 7.15
N ASP A 36 0.53 6.14 8.12
CA ASP A 36 0.79 5.76 9.49
C ASP A 36 -0.39 4.96 10.05
N VAL A 37 -0.12 3.83 10.70
CA VAL A 37 -1.18 2.92 11.20
C VAL A 37 -1.95 3.52 12.37
N SER A 38 -1.29 4.31 13.23
CA SER A 38 -1.91 4.85 14.44
C SER A 38 -2.83 6.03 14.16
N THR A 39 -2.49 6.85 13.17
CA THR A 39 -3.19 8.10 12.85
C THR A 39 -3.94 8.07 11.53
N LEU A 40 -3.65 7.10 10.66
CA LEU A 40 -4.13 7.00 9.28
C LEU A 40 -3.74 8.18 8.37
N GLN A 41 -2.83 9.04 8.84
CA GLN A 41 -2.29 10.14 8.04
C GLN A 41 -1.52 9.61 6.85
N ILE A 42 -1.67 10.27 5.70
CA ILE A 42 -0.91 9.94 4.48
C ILE A 42 0.53 10.41 4.69
N LEU A 43 1.46 9.46 4.74
CA LEU A 43 2.89 9.75 4.80
C LEU A 43 3.46 9.90 3.39
N GLN A 44 3.00 9.04 2.47
CA GLN A 44 3.51 9.00 1.10
C GLN A 44 2.41 8.70 0.09
N LEU A 45 2.56 9.28 -1.10
CA LEU A 45 1.68 9.09 -2.25
C LEU A 45 2.55 8.88 -3.50
N PHE A 46 2.40 7.73 -4.14
CA PHE A 46 3.15 7.38 -5.34
C PHE A 46 2.23 7.11 -6.52
N THR A 47 2.63 7.60 -7.68
CA THR A 47 2.02 7.27 -8.97
C THR A 47 2.86 6.21 -9.67
N CYS A 48 2.23 5.09 -9.98
CA CYS A 48 2.77 4.01 -10.80
C CYS A 48 2.49 4.25 -12.29
N LEU A 49 3.19 3.55 -13.17
CA LEU A 49 3.05 3.71 -14.62
C LEU A 49 1.75 3.13 -15.20
N ASP A 50 1.07 2.25 -14.45
CA ASP A 50 -0.23 1.68 -14.80
C ASP A 50 -0.99 1.25 -13.55
N GLN A 51 -2.19 0.67 -13.76
CA GLN A 51 -2.95 -0.02 -12.74
C GLN A 51 -2.09 -1.06 -12.03
N ILE A 52 -2.02 -0.92 -10.72
CA ILE A 52 -1.37 -1.84 -9.79
C ILE A 52 -2.25 -3.08 -9.69
N GLN A 53 -1.68 -4.26 -9.90
CA GLN A 53 -2.35 -5.55 -9.66
C GLN A 53 -1.79 -6.30 -8.45
N HIS A 54 -0.61 -5.92 -7.93
CA HIS A 54 -0.05 -6.51 -6.73
C HIS A 54 0.81 -5.50 -5.98
N ILE A 55 0.79 -5.58 -4.64
CA ILE A 55 1.75 -4.91 -3.77
C ILE A 55 2.29 -5.89 -2.75
N GLU A 56 3.56 -5.76 -2.38
CA GLU A 56 4.12 -6.47 -1.23
C GLU A 56 5.22 -5.65 -0.57
N TRP A 57 5.24 -5.67 0.75
CA TRP A 57 6.29 -5.10 1.57
C TRP A 57 7.53 -6.01 1.57
N SER A 58 8.72 -5.41 1.60
CA SER A 58 9.92 -6.15 2.00
C SER A 58 9.81 -6.59 3.46
N SER A 59 10.48 -7.69 3.81
CA SER A 59 10.41 -8.27 5.16
C SER A 59 10.96 -7.35 6.26
N ASP A 60 11.79 -6.38 5.90
CA ASP A 60 12.38 -5.38 6.79
C ASP A 60 11.57 -4.06 6.86
N SER A 61 10.38 -4.01 6.24
CA SER A 61 9.52 -2.82 6.13
C SER A 61 10.09 -1.63 5.35
N LEU A 62 11.30 -1.68 4.79
CA LEU A 62 11.95 -0.50 4.18
C LEU A 62 11.46 -0.18 2.77
N PHE A 63 10.93 -1.19 2.08
CA PHE A 63 10.51 -1.09 0.70
C PHE A 63 9.14 -1.69 0.50
N ILE A 64 8.50 -1.22 -0.57
CA ILE A 64 7.30 -1.82 -1.12
C ILE A 64 7.45 -1.87 -2.64
N PHE A 65 7.03 -2.99 -3.24
CA PHE A 65 6.92 -3.06 -4.69
C PHE A 65 5.46 -2.98 -5.14
N CYS A 66 5.25 -2.42 -6.34
CA CYS A 66 4.00 -2.46 -7.08
C CYS A 66 4.22 -3.23 -8.39
N ALA A 67 3.43 -4.27 -8.65
CA ALA A 67 3.45 -4.97 -9.92
C ALA A 67 2.33 -4.49 -10.85
N MET A 68 2.70 -4.20 -12.10
CA MET A 68 1.84 -3.79 -13.21
C MET A 68 1.89 -4.84 -14.32
N TYR A 69 1.15 -5.94 -14.18
CA TYR A 69 1.23 -7.12 -15.05
C TYR A 69 0.89 -6.83 -16.51
N LYS A 70 -0.08 -5.95 -16.78
CA LYS A 70 -0.43 -5.54 -18.15
C LYS A 70 0.71 -4.84 -18.89
N ARG A 71 1.70 -4.29 -18.17
CA ARG A 71 2.91 -3.69 -18.74
C ARG A 71 4.17 -4.53 -18.57
N GLY A 72 4.11 -5.62 -17.80
CA GLY A 72 5.31 -6.38 -17.42
C GLY A 72 6.31 -5.57 -16.60
N ILE A 73 5.84 -4.64 -15.75
CA ILE A 73 6.70 -3.76 -14.94
C ILE A 73 6.50 -4.03 -13.45
N VAL A 74 7.59 -3.99 -12.68
CA VAL A 74 7.58 -3.88 -11.23
C VAL A 74 8.31 -2.59 -10.83
N GLN A 75 7.70 -1.79 -9.95
CA GLN A 75 8.33 -0.59 -9.38
C GLN A 75 8.53 -0.79 -7.90
N VAL A 76 9.73 -0.47 -7.41
CA VAL A 76 10.05 -0.47 -5.97
C VAL A 76 10.08 0.99 -5.48
N ARG A 77 9.59 1.20 -4.26
CA ARG A 77 9.59 2.48 -3.56
C ARG A 77 10.09 2.27 -2.13
N THR A 78 10.77 3.27 -1.60
CA THR A 78 11.00 3.38 -0.16
C THR A 78 9.67 3.71 0.51
N SER A 79 9.42 3.10 1.66
CA SER A 79 8.21 3.24 2.46
C SER A 79 8.12 4.50 3.30
#